data_AF-A0A7G8VUW2-F1
#
_entry.id   AF-A0A7G8VUW2-F1
#
_cell.length_a   1.000
_cell.length_b   1.000
_cell.length_c   1.000
_cell.angle_alpha   90.00
_cell.angle_beta   90.00
_cell.angle_gamma   90.00
#
_symmetry.space_group_name_H-M   'P 1'
#
loop_
_entity.id
_entity.type
_entity.pdbx_description
1 polymer ?
#
loop_
_entity_poly.entity_id
_entity_poly.type
_entity_poly.pdbx_seq_one_letter_code
_entity_poly.pdbx_strand_id
1 'polypeptide(L)'
;MLLKSSDTSNGLKGDVYAIVDQPLPMLAQALGTPFQWCEAMLLHINNRKCTVSNGASGDEITLSVVRKYDQPVENSFHLPFAFKLIDNTSQHLEVSLGASSGPLGTSNYRIVVEAVPADASHSFLHFSYAYEENFMAHTALQAYLATFGRSKVGFTVVGQTPEGTPDYVHGTHGLVERNAMRYFLAVDAHVNAGKDAQSARNAWFSATEKYPRQLHEIDRATYLELKANDAQH
;
A
#
# COMPACT_ATOMS: atom_id res chain seq x y z
N MET A 1 10.09 -10.50 -8.22
CA MET A 1 9.43 -9.90 -7.05
C MET A 1 9.38 -10.92 -5.93
N LEU A 2 9.68 -10.52 -4.70
CA LEU A 2 9.55 -11.31 -3.49
C LEU A 2 8.64 -10.55 -2.52
N LEU A 3 7.66 -11.21 -1.91
CA LEU A 3 6.80 -10.65 -0.87
C LEU A 3 6.89 -11.55 0.35
N LYS A 4 7.03 -10.95 1.53
CA LYS A 4 7.09 -11.66 2.81
C LYS A 4 6.34 -10.89 3.89
N SER A 5 5.62 -11.61 4.74
CA SER A 5 5.12 -11.11 6.02
C SER A 5 5.95 -11.60 7.20
N SER A 6 5.96 -10.83 8.29
CA SER A 6 6.60 -11.19 9.55
C SER A 6 5.95 -10.47 10.73
N ASP A 7 6.00 -11.09 11.91
CA ASP A 7 5.66 -10.44 13.16
C ASP A 7 6.76 -9.46 13.60
N THR A 8 6.37 -8.38 14.26
CA THR A 8 7.25 -7.48 15.01
C THR A 8 6.98 -7.66 16.51
N SER A 9 7.64 -6.89 17.38
CA SER A 9 7.41 -6.99 18.83
C SER A 9 5.96 -6.74 19.22
N ASN A 10 5.26 -5.83 18.51
CA ASN A 10 3.90 -5.39 18.85
C ASN A 10 2.98 -5.32 17.62
N GLY A 11 3.30 -6.03 16.53
CA GLY A 11 2.54 -5.87 15.30
C GLY A 11 3.04 -6.71 14.14
N LEU A 12 2.82 -6.20 12.94
CA LEU A 12 3.01 -6.93 11.69
C LEU A 12 3.76 -6.06 10.67
N LYS A 13 4.50 -6.74 9.80
CA LYS A 13 5.20 -6.12 8.68
C LYS A 13 5.05 -6.95 7.41
N GLY A 14 4.83 -6.28 6.29
CA GLY A 14 4.91 -6.84 4.94
C GLY A 14 5.99 -6.13 4.13
N ASP A 15 6.92 -6.89 3.56
CA ASP A 15 8.01 -6.40 2.72
C ASP A 15 7.85 -6.92 1.29
N VAL A 16 7.95 -6.03 0.31
CA VAL A 16 7.98 -6.34 -1.13
C VAL A 16 9.33 -5.91 -1.69
N TYR A 17 10.00 -6.80 -2.40
CA TYR A 17 11.25 -6.54 -3.11
C TYR A 17 11.03 -6.80 -4.61
N ALA A 18 11.38 -5.83 -5.46
CA ALA A 18 11.18 -5.94 -6.90
C ALA A 18 12.29 -5.23 -7.68
N ILE A 19 12.50 -5.69 -8.92
CA ILE A 19 13.13 -4.86 -9.94
C ILE A 19 11.98 -4.14 -10.65
N VAL A 20 12.06 -2.83 -10.75
CA VAL A 20 11.07 -1.99 -11.43
C VAL A 20 11.65 -1.42 -12.72
N ASP A 21 10.79 -1.25 -13.73
CA ASP A 21 11.16 -0.85 -15.09
C ASP A 21 11.39 0.67 -15.21
N GLN A 22 12.01 1.26 -14.19
CA GLN A 22 12.28 2.69 -14.09
C GLN A 22 13.68 2.94 -13.50
N PRO A 23 14.46 3.86 -14.10
CA PRO A 23 15.75 4.22 -13.55
C PRO A 23 15.58 5.06 -12.27
N LEU A 24 16.56 5.00 -11.36
CA LEU A 24 16.47 5.64 -10.04
C LEU A 24 16.06 7.13 -10.07
N PRO A 25 16.53 7.98 -11.02
CA PRO A 25 16.08 9.37 -11.09
C PRO A 25 14.57 9.54 -11.32
N MET A 26 13.92 8.60 -12.03
CA MET A 26 12.47 8.62 -12.23
C MET A 26 11.73 8.26 -10.94
N LEU A 27 12.23 7.29 -10.17
CA LEU A 27 11.71 7.00 -8.84
C LEU A 27 11.85 8.21 -7.90
N ALA A 28 13.02 8.84 -7.88
CA ALA A 28 13.27 10.01 -7.04
C ALA A 28 12.33 11.17 -7.38
N GLN A 29 12.06 11.40 -8.67
CA GLN A 29 11.10 12.41 -9.10
C GLN A 29 9.66 12.07 -8.71
N ALA A 30 9.27 10.80 -8.88
CA ALA A 30 7.92 10.33 -8.63
C ALA A 30 7.60 10.06 -7.16
N LEU A 31 8.60 10.03 -6.26
CA LEU A 31 8.40 9.72 -4.83
C LEU A 31 9.04 10.77 -3.90
N GLY A 32 9.70 11.78 -4.46
CA GLY A 32 10.47 12.76 -3.68
C GLY A 32 9.65 13.83 -2.97
N THR A 33 8.32 13.90 -3.16
CA THR A 33 7.48 14.93 -2.53
C THR A 33 6.19 14.36 -1.95
N PRO A 34 5.62 14.99 -0.89
CA PRO A 34 4.37 14.55 -0.28
C PRO A 34 3.20 14.47 -1.26
N PHE A 35 3.14 15.39 -2.22
CA PHE A 35 2.09 15.43 -3.24
C PHE A 35 2.09 14.17 -4.11
N GLN A 36 3.28 13.73 -4.55
CA GLN A 36 3.38 12.52 -5.36
C GLN A 36 2.94 11.27 -4.60
N TRP A 37 3.22 11.21 -3.30
CA TRP A 37 2.71 10.14 -2.45
C TRP A 37 1.20 10.17 -2.32
N CYS A 38 0.56 11.35 -2.27
CA CYS A 38 -0.89 11.42 -2.32
C CYS A 38 -1.46 10.84 -3.61
N GLU A 39 -0.89 11.20 -4.76
CA GLU A 39 -1.31 10.67 -6.06
C GLU A 39 -1.21 9.15 -6.10
N ALA A 40 -0.09 8.58 -5.65
CA ALA A 40 0.10 7.13 -5.56
C ALA A 40 -0.91 6.49 -4.59
N MET A 41 -1.03 7.01 -3.37
CA MET A 41 -1.88 6.43 -2.32
C MET A 41 -3.37 6.45 -2.70
N LEU A 42 -3.83 7.43 -3.48
CA LEU A 42 -5.21 7.52 -3.94
C LEU A 42 -5.62 6.44 -4.94
N LEU A 43 -4.65 5.76 -5.58
CA LEU A 43 -4.92 4.62 -6.46
C LEU A 43 -5.52 3.43 -5.70
N HIS A 44 -5.20 3.30 -4.41
CA HIS A 44 -5.73 2.23 -3.57
C HIS A 44 -7.26 2.33 -3.43
N ILE A 45 -7.95 1.21 -3.62
CA ILE A 45 -9.42 1.12 -3.65
C ILE A 45 -10.12 1.75 -2.43
N ASN A 46 -9.53 1.61 -1.24
CA ASN A 46 -10.11 2.09 0.02
C ASN A 46 -9.69 3.52 0.41
N ASN A 47 -8.80 4.17 -0.34
CA ASN A 47 -8.33 5.51 -0.03
C ASN A 47 -9.17 6.51 -0.82
N ARG A 48 -9.81 7.47 -0.14
CA ARG A 48 -10.82 8.35 -0.74
C ARG A 48 -10.32 9.79 -0.93
N LYS A 49 -9.46 10.24 -0.03
CA LYS A 49 -8.89 11.60 -0.06
C LYS A 49 -7.48 11.57 0.48
N CYS A 50 -6.63 12.44 -0.06
CA CYS A 50 -5.30 12.65 0.44
C CYS A 50 -4.97 14.14 0.36
N THR A 51 -4.53 14.72 1.46
CA THR A 51 -4.17 16.14 1.53
C THR A 51 -2.77 16.30 2.07
N VAL A 52 -2.02 17.22 1.47
CA VAL A 52 -0.71 17.64 1.96
C VAL A 52 -0.87 18.89 2.80
N SER A 53 -0.23 18.91 3.96
CA SER A 53 -0.05 20.12 4.75
C SER A 53 1.44 20.35 5.00
N ASN A 54 1.86 21.61 4.95
CA ASN A 54 3.22 22.03 5.26
C ASN A 54 3.16 22.83 6.56
N GLY A 55 3.62 22.23 7.66
CA GLY A 55 3.59 22.83 8.98
C GLY A 55 4.98 23.09 9.54
N ALA A 56 5.04 23.78 10.69
CA ALA A 56 6.30 23.98 11.41
C ALA A 56 6.99 22.66 11.81
N SER A 57 6.22 21.58 11.94
CA SER A 57 6.69 20.23 12.27
C SER A 57 7.16 19.41 11.06
N GLY A 58 7.12 19.98 9.85
CA GLY A 58 7.46 19.32 8.59
C GLY A 58 6.26 19.06 7.69
N ASP A 59 6.53 18.35 6.59
CA ASP A 59 5.51 17.96 5.62
C ASP A 59 4.70 16.77 6.13
N GLU A 60 3.37 16.88 6.03
CA GLU A 60 2.43 15.84 6.44
C GLU A 60 1.48 15.48 5.30
N ILE A 61 1.18 14.19 5.20
CA ILE A 61 0.15 13.63 4.33
C ILE A 61 -0.98 13.12 5.21
N THR A 62 -2.18 13.69 5.09
CA THR A 62 -3.36 13.11 5.72
C THR A 62 -4.11 12.25 4.72
N LEU A 63 -4.17 10.95 4.97
CA LEU A 63 -4.86 9.96 4.15
C LEU A 63 -6.22 9.59 4.78
N SER A 64 -7.30 9.75 4.02
CA SER A 64 -8.66 9.34 4.38
C SER A 64 -8.95 7.95 3.84
N VAL A 65 -9.07 6.96 4.73
CA VAL A 65 -9.27 5.53 4.41
C VAL A 65 -10.61 5.04 4.90
N VAL A 66 -11.41 4.44 4.02
CA VAL A 66 -12.68 3.80 4.38
C VAL A 66 -12.50 2.30 4.62
N ARG A 67 -13.39 1.69 5.42
CA ARG A 67 -13.31 0.23 5.68
C ARG A 67 -13.65 -0.59 4.44
N LYS A 68 -14.53 -0.05 3.60
CA LYS A 68 -15.00 -0.67 2.36
C LYS A 68 -15.20 0.39 1.30
N TYR A 69 -14.91 0.03 0.06
CA TYR A 69 -14.86 0.93 -1.10
C TYR A 69 -16.12 1.75 -1.37
N ASP A 70 -17.29 1.25 -0.96
CA ASP A 70 -18.63 1.84 -1.18
C ASP A 70 -19.04 2.82 -0.08
N GLN A 71 -18.21 3.02 0.94
CA GLN A 71 -18.46 3.99 1.98
C GLN A 71 -18.07 5.40 1.54
N PRO A 72 -18.85 6.42 1.95
CA PRO A 72 -18.56 7.80 1.63
C PRO A 72 -17.35 8.31 2.45
N VAL A 73 -16.68 9.36 1.97
CA VAL A 73 -15.42 9.86 2.56
C VAL A 73 -15.59 10.38 3.99
N GLU A 74 -16.79 10.81 4.36
CA GLU A 74 -17.16 11.28 5.71
C GLU A 74 -17.08 10.15 6.75
N ASN A 75 -17.13 8.89 6.33
CA ASN A 75 -16.96 7.73 7.19
C ASN A 75 -15.50 7.23 7.22
N SER A 76 -14.56 7.99 6.65
CA SER A 76 -13.16 7.61 6.61
C SER A 76 -12.47 7.77 7.97
N PHE A 77 -11.46 6.94 8.19
CA PHE A 77 -10.44 7.20 9.18
C PHE A 77 -9.36 8.08 8.57
N HIS A 78 -8.81 8.98 9.38
CA HIS A 78 -7.70 9.83 8.99
C HIS A 78 -6.39 9.25 9.52
N LEU A 79 -5.42 9.07 8.63
CA LEU A 79 -4.05 8.64 8.94
C LEU A 79 -3.10 9.80 8.60
N PRO A 80 -2.61 10.56 9.61
CA PRO A 80 -1.65 11.63 9.41
C PRO A 80 -0.22 11.05 9.36
N PHE A 81 0.34 10.97 8.17
CA PHE A 81 1.70 10.52 7.93
C PHE A 81 2.66 11.70 7.88
N ALA A 82 3.65 11.73 8.78
CA ALA A 82 4.82 12.57 8.62
C ALA A 82 5.67 12.05 7.45
N PHE A 83 5.88 12.90 6.45
CA PHE A 83 6.70 12.59 5.27
C PHE A 83 8.17 12.91 5.55
N LYS A 84 9.07 12.00 5.17
CA LYS A 84 10.51 12.22 5.24
C LYS A 84 11.20 11.68 3.99
N LEU A 85 11.85 12.55 3.24
CA LEU A 85 12.87 12.18 2.26
C LEU A 85 14.19 11.95 3.02
N ILE A 86 14.54 10.68 3.24
CA ILE A 86 15.69 10.28 4.05
C ILE A 86 16.99 10.37 3.25
N ASP A 87 16.97 9.88 2.01
CA ASP A 87 18.09 10.01 1.09
C ASP A 87 17.62 10.18 -0.36
N ASN A 88 18.38 10.93 -1.15
CA ASN A 88 18.12 11.16 -2.57
C ASN A 88 19.43 11.50 -3.29
N THR A 89 20.19 10.47 -3.62
CA THR A 89 21.44 10.55 -4.37
C THR A 89 21.32 9.84 -5.70
N SER A 90 22.36 9.90 -6.53
CA SER A 90 22.43 9.13 -7.77
C SER A 90 22.53 7.61 -7.57
N GLN A 91 22.73 7.13 -6.33
CA GLN A 91 22.93 5.71 -6.02
C GLN A 91 21.91 5.16 -5.02
N HIS A 92 21.10 6.02 -4.40
CA HIS A 92 20.17 5.60 -3.36
C HIS A 92 19.03 6.60 -3.20
N LEU A 93 17.81 6.07 -3.03
CA LEU A 93 16.61 6.80 -2.66
C LEU A 93 16.00 6.12 -1.44
N GLU A 94 15.70 6.87 -0.40
CA GLU A 94 14.92 6.38 0.74
C GLU A 94 13.88 7.41 1.14
N VAL A 95 12.62 6.97 1.23
CA VAL A 95 11.49 7.77 1.68
C VAL A 95 10.74 7.01 2.77
N SER A 96 10.37 7.71 3.84
CA SER A 96 9.60 7.16 4.95
C SER A 96 8.35 8.00 5.20
N LEU A 97 7.23 7.31 5.39
CA LEU A 97 5.97 7.86 5.92
C LEU A 97 5.71 7.23 7.28
N GLY A 98 5.48 8.05 8.31
CA GLY A 98 5.20 7.57 9.67
C GLY A 98 3.95 8.17 10.27
N ALA A 99 3.06 7.36 10.84
CA ALA A 99 1.91 7.83 11.62
C ALA A 99 1.88 7.17 13.00
N SER A 100 1.84 7.98 14.06
CA SER A 100 1.90 7.48 15.45
C SER A 100 0.60 6.77 15.87
N SER A 101 -0.53 7.14 15.29
CA SER A 101 -1.83 6.56 15.55
C SER A 101 -2.51 6.10 14.26
N GLY A 102 -3.47 5.19 14.41
CA GLY A 102 -4.38 4.84 13.34
C GLY A 102 -5.67 4.23 13.83
N PRO A 103 -6.51 3.73 12.91
CA PRO A 103 -7.86 3.33 13.23
C PRO A 103 -7.90 2.04 14.06
N LEU A 104 -8.97 1.89 14.83
CA LEU A 104 -9.33 0.60 15.43
C LEU A 104 -8.26 -0.04 16.33
N GLY A 105 -7.48 0.79 17.04
CA GLY A 105 -6.47 0.30 17.98
C GLY A 105 -5.14 -0.10 17.34
N THR A 106 -4.90 0.37 16.12
CA THR A 106 -3.59 0.30 15.45
C THR A 106 -2.80 1.60 15.67
N SER A 107 -1.48 1.51 15.56
CA SER A 107 -0.56 2.62 15.82
C SER A 107 0.77 2.41 15.11
N ASN A 108 1.66 3.40 15.19
CA ASN A 108 3.04 3.32 14.71
C ASN A 108 3.16 2.78 13.28
N TYR A 109 2.28 3.26 12.40
CA TYR A 109 2.34 2.93 10.99
C TYR A 109 3.64 3.44 10.39
N ARG A 110 4.28 2.60 9.58
CA ARG A 110 5.49 2.93 8.86
C ARG A 110 5.44 2.37 7.45
N ILE A 111 5.49 3.26 6.47
CA ILE A 111 5.68 2.93 5.07
C ILE A 111 7.07 3.41 4.67
N VAL A 112 7.88 2.54 4.07
CA VAL A 112 9.22 2.89 3.58
C VAL A 112 9.34 2.41 2.14
N VAL A 113 9.87 3.28 1.28
CA VAL A 113 10.40 2.90 -0.03
C VAL A 113 11.88 3.19 -0.04
N GLU A 114 12.67 2.17 -0.33
CA GLU A 114 14.11 2.23 -0.53
C GLU A 114 14.43 1.72 -1.93
N ALA A 115 15.30 2.40 -2.67
CA ALA A 115 15.67 1.98 -4.01
C ALA A 115 17.14 2.29 -4.34
N VAL A 116 17.73 1.41 -5.14
CA VAL A 116 19.09 1.55 -5.71
C VAL A 116 19.06 1.23 -7.21
N PRO A 117 20.02 1.72 -8.01
CA PRO A 117 20.10 1.36 -9.43
C PRO A 117 20.38 -0.14 -9.57
N ALA A 118 19.63 -0.83 -10.43
CA ALA A 118 19.94 -2.19 -10.85
C ALA A 118 20.76 -2.18 -12.15
N ASP A 119 20.39 -1.28 -13.07
CA ASP A 119 21.13 -0.96 -14.29
C ASP A 119 20.72 0.44 -14.81
N ALA A 120 20.95 0.72 -16.10
CA ALA A 120 20.66 2.03 -16.70
C ALA A 120 19.15 2.35 -16.84
N SER A 121 18.28 1.35 -16.88
CA SER A 121 16.83 1.50 -17.06
C SER A 121 15.99 0.92 -15.92
N HIS A 122 16.60 0.17 -15.00
CA HIS A 122 15.89 -0.50 -13.91
C HIS A 122 16.46 -0.12 -12.54
N SER A 123 15.61 -0.23 -11.53
CA SER A 123 15.99 -0.06 -10.12
C SER A 123 15.55 -1.26 -9.30
N PHE A 124 16.35 -1.62 -8.30
CA PHE A 124 15.90 -2.54 -7.25
C PHE A 124 15.19 -1.71 -6.17
N LEU A 125 13.94 -2.07 -5.88
CA LEU A 125 13.06 -1.38 -4.94
C LEU A 125 12.63 -2.31 -3.81
N HIS A 126 12.75 -1.83 -2.58
CA HIS A 126 12.14 -2.40 -1.38
C HIS A 126 11.01 -1.49 -0.91
N PHE A 127 9.81 -2.06 -0.77
CA PHE A 127 8.65 -1.44 -0.17
C PHE A 127 8.33 -2.17 1.14
N SER A 128 8.28 -1.45 2.26
CA SER A 128 7.88 -1.97 3.57
C SER A 128 6.61 -1.28 4.05
N TYR A 129 5.67 -2.08 4.55
CA TYR A 129 4.48 -1.62 5.26
C TYR A 129 4.40 -2.31 6.62
N ALA A 130 4.40 -1.53 7.69
CA ALA A 130 4.32 -2.03 9.05
C ALA A 130 3.36 -1.21 9.90
N TYR A 131 2.79 -1.85 10.93
CA TYR A 131 2.01 -1.19 11.97
C TYR A 131 2.04 -2.01 13.25
N GLU A 132 1.72 -1.36 14.36
CA GLU A 132 1.47 -2.00 15.65
C GLU A 132 -0.02 -2.12 15.92
N GLU A 133 -0.42 -3.12 16.69
CA GLU A 133 -1.80 -3.33 17.10
C GLU A 133 -1.87 -3.67 18.59
N ASN A 134 -2.84 -3.08 19.29
CA ASN A 134 -3.08 -3.46 20.67
C ASN A 134 -3.82 -4.80 20.77
N PHE A 135 -3.82 -5.39 21.96
CA PHE A 135 -4.42 -6.70 22.21
C PHE A 135 -5.91 -6.79 21.80
N MET A 136 -6.67 -5.71 22.02
CA MET A 136 -8.09 -5.66 21.65
C MET A 136 -8.28 -5.63 20.13
N ALA A 137 -7.46 -4.85 19.43
CA ALA A 137 -7.45 -4.79 17.96
C ALA A 137 -7.09 -6.16 17.36
N HIS A 138 -6.03 -6.79 17.88
CA HIS A 138 -5.62 -8.14 17.47
C HIS A 138 -6.77 -9.15 17.64
N THR A 139 -7.41 -9.17 18.81
CA THR A 139 -8.51 -10.10 19.10
C THR A 139 -9.71 -9.86 18.18
N ALA A 140 -10.08 -8.60 17.97
CA ALA A 140 -11.18 -8.24 17.05
C ALA A 140 -10.86 -8.66 15.60
N LEU A 141 -9.61 -8.49 15.15
CA LEU A 141 -9.16 -8.88 13.83
C LEU A 141 -9.25 -10.40 13.62
N GLN A 142 -8.82 -11.19 14.61
CA GLN A 142 -8.94 -12.65 14.58
C GLN A 142 -10.41 -13.09 14.48
N ALA A 143 -11.31 -12.45 15.23
CA ALA A 143 -12.75 -12.75 15.17
C ALA A 143 -13.37 -12.42 13.79
N TYR A 144 -12.97 -11.29 13.19
CA TYR A 144 -13.35 -10.92 11.82
C TYR A 144 -12.84 -11.94 10.79
N LEU A 145 -11.59 -12.36 10.92
CA LEU A 145 -10.95 -13.34 10.03
C LEU A 145 -11.57 -14.73 10.14
N ALA A 146 -12.06 -15.11 11.32
CA ALA A 146 -12.80 -16.36 11.51
C ALA A 146 -14.17 -16.38 10.79
N THR A 147 -14.68 -15.22 10.39
CA THR A 147 -16.01 -15.05 9.80
C THR A 147 -15.92 -14.50 8.38
N PHE A 148 -15.96 -13.17 8.22
CA PHE A 148 -16.04 -12.47 6.94
C PHE A 148 -14.71 -12.44 6.17
N GLY A 149 -13.58 -12.51 6.89
CA GLY A 149 -12.25 -12.51 6.29
C GLY A 149 -11.72 -13.90 5.90
N ARG A 150 -12.46 -14.98 6.19
CA ARG A 150 -11.95 -16.36 6.11
C ARG A 150 -11.47 -16.78 4.72
N SER A 151 -12.06 -16.21 3.67
CA SER A 151 -11.71 -16.51 2.29
C SER A 151 -10.53 -15.67 1.76
N LYS A 152 -10.09 -14.66 2.53
CA LYS A 152 -9.04 -13.73 2.15
C LYS A 152 -7.69 -14.35 2.46
N VAL A 153 -6.90 -14.53 1.41
CA VAL A 153 -5.56 -15.12 1.46
C VAL A 153 -4.51 -14.13 0.99
N GLY A 154 -3.28 -14.30 1.48
CA GLY A 154 -2.07 -13.65 1.00
C GLY A 154 -1.43 -14.36 -0.20
N PHE A 155 -0.12 -14.20 -0.33
CA PHE A 155 0.68 -14.65 -1.48
C PHE A 155 1.67 -15.76 -1.11
N THR A 156 2.14 -15.81 0.13
CA THR A 156 3.06 -16.86 0.57
C THR A 156 2.37 -18.22 0.50
N VAL A 157 3.00 -19.17 -0.21
CA VAL A 157 2.52 -20.56 -0.27
C VAL A 157 3.01 -21.29 0.98
N VAL A 158 2.08 -21.80 1.79
CA VAL A 158 2.36 -22.52 3.05
C VAL A 158 2.23 -24.03 2.88
N GLY A 159 1.73 -24.49 1.74
CA GLY A 159 1.58 -25.90 1.43
C GLY A 159 0.77 -26.13 0.15
N GLN A 160 0.11 -27.27 0.09
CA GLN A 160 -0.81 -27.63 -0.99
C GLN A 160 -2.15 -28.06 -0.38
N THR A 161 -3.24 -27.73 -1.06
CA THR A 161 -4.57 -28.26 -0.73
C THR A 161 -4.65 -29.76 -1.09
N PRO A 162 -5.64 -30.50 -0.58
CA PRO A 162 -5.85 -31.90 -0.96
C PRO A 162 -5.97 -32.13 -2.47
N GLU A 163 -6.40 -31.12 -3.21
CA GLU A 163 -6.54 -31.11 -4.68
C GLU A 163 -5.22 -30.77 -5.41
N GLY A 164 -4.11 -30.61 -4.69
CA GLY A 164 -2.79 -30.33 -5.25
C GLY A 164 -2.56 -28.87 -5.66
N THR A 165 -3.49 -27.96 -5.33
CA THR A 165 -3.33 -26.53 -5.61
C THR A 165 -2.56 -25.82 -4.48
N PRO A 166 -1.87 -24.69 -4.74
CA PRO A 166 -1.17 -23.96 -3.68
C PRO A 166 -2.12 -23.52 -2.56
N ASP A 167 -1.78 -23.85 -1.30
CA ASP A 167 -2.43 -23.27 -0.12
C ASP A 167 -1.66 -22.02 0.29
N TYR A 168 -2.36 -20.89 0.36
CA TYR A 168 -1.77 -19.58 0.61
C TYR A 168 -1.93 -19.19 2.07
N VAL A 169 -1.03 -18.35 2.58
CA VAL A 169 -1.10 -17.86 3.95
C VAL A 169 -2.44 -17.15 4.21
N HIS A 170 -3.05 -17.48 5.34
CA HIS A 170 -4.34 -16.94 5.79
C HIS A 170 -4.14 -15.94 6.94
N GLY A 171 -5.25 -15.42 7.47
CA GLY A 171 -5.25 -14.66 8.70
C GLY A 171 -4.53 -13.31 8.59
N THR A 172 -3.91 -12.87 9.68
CA THR A 172 -3.26 -11.55 9.79
C THR A 172 -2.08 -11.40 8.83
N HIS A 173 -1.28 -12.46 8.65
CA HIS A 173 -0.17 -12.50 7.69
C HIS A 173 -0.70 -12.38 6.25
N GLY A 174 -1.80 -13.07 5.93
CA GLY A 174 -2.48 -12.90 4.64
C GLY A 174 -2.98 -11.48 4.40
N LEU A 175 -3.53 -10.82 5.43
CA LEU A 175 -4.00 -9.44 5.31
C LEU A 175 -2.86 -8.45 5.10
N VAL A 176 -1.76 -8.56 5.86
CA VAL A 176 -0.62 -7.64 5.71
C VAL A 176 0.05 -7.80 4.35
N GLU A 177 0.15 -9.02 3.81
CA GLU A 177 0.67 -9.27 2.46
C GLU A 177 -0.20 -8.62 1.38
N ARG A 178 -1.53 -8.76 1.48
CA ARG A 178 -2.46 -8.09 0.56
C ARG A 178 -2.29 -6.58 0.60
N ASN A 179 -2.18 -6.00 1.79
CA ASN A 179 -2.07 -4.55 1.94
C ASN A 179 -0.73 -4.02 1.42
N ALA A 180 0.38 -4.66 1.80
CA ALA A 180 1.72 -4.33 1.33
C ALA A 180 1.77 -4.39 -0.21
N MET A 181 1.22 -5.45 -0.81
CA MET A 181 1.18 -5.61 -2.26
C MET A 181 0.33 -4.52 -2.94
N ARG A 182 -0.85 -4.18 -2.42
CA ARG A 182 -1.71 -3.15 -3.01
C ARG A 182 -1.06 -1.76 -3.00
N TYR A 183 -0.34 -1.41 -1.94
CA TYR A 183 0.39 -0.15 -1.86
C TYR A 183 1.66 -0.17 -2.71
N PHE A 184 2.40 -1.28 -2.77
CA PHE A 184 3.52 -1.44 -3.70
C PHE A 184 3.06 -1.25 -5.16
N LEU A 185 1.96 -1.90 -5.56
CA LEU A 185 1.39 -1.74 -6.91
C LEU A 185 0.90 -0.31 -7.18
N ALA A 186 0.48 0.42 -6.14
CA ALA A 186 0.11 1.83 -6.26
C ALA A 186 1.34 2.72 -6.54
N VAL A 187 2.43 2.49 -5.81
CA VAL A 187 3.72 3.14 -6.08
C VAL A 187 4.21 2.81 -7.49
N ASP A 188 4.23 1.53 -7.87
CA ASP A 188 4.70 1.10 -9.19
C ASP A 188 3.85 1.70 -10.33
N ALA A 189 2.51 1.65 -10.21
CA ALA A 189 1.62 2.23 -11.21
C ALA A 189 1.80 3.75 -11.35
N HIS A 190 1.97 4.46 -10.24
CA HIS A 190 2.18 5.91 -10.22
C HIS A 190 3.49 6.31 -10.92
N VAL A 191 4.59 5.64 -10.58
CA VAL A 191 5.90 5.90 -11.19
C VAL A 191 5.85 5.67 -12.70
N ASN A 192 5.22 4.57 -13.14
CA ASN A 192 5.15 4.22 -14.56
C ASN A 192 4.20 5.10 -15.38
N ALA A 193 3.13 5.62 -14.78
CA ALA A 193 2.16 6.48 -15.48
C ALA A 193 2.59 7.96 -15.58
N GLY A 194 3.59 8.38 -14.80
CA GLY A 194 4.03 9.77 -14.75
C GLY A 194 2.92 10.70 -14.24
N LYS A 195 2.57 11.73 -15.01
CA LYS A 195 1.57 12.75 -14.61
C LYS A 195 0.13 12.43 -15.04
N ASP A 196 -0.12 11.31 -15.71
CA ASP A 196 -1.46 10.95 -16.17
C ASP A 196 -2.20 10.08 -15.15
N ALA A 197 -3.09 10.71 -14.39
CA ALA A 197 -3.91 10.07 -13.37
C ALA A 197 -4.79 8.93 -13.94
N GLN A 198 -5.29 9.06 -15.17
CA GLN A 198 -6.14 8.03 -15.75
C GLN A 198 -5.29 6.81 -16.13
N SER A 199 -4.10 7.01 -16.70
CA SER A 199 -3.14 5.92 -16.94
C SER A 199 -2.74 5.22 -15.65
N ALA A 200 -2.46 5.97 -14.57
CA ALA A 200 -2.10 5.41 -13.26
C ALA A 200 -3.20 4.51 -12.68
N ARG A 201 -4.46 4.96 -12.73
CA ARG A 201 -5.63 4.17 -12.27
C ARG A 201 -5.78 2.88 -13.07
N ASN A 202 -5.65 2.96 -14.39
CA ASN A 202 -5.75 1.77 -15.23
C ASN A 202 -4.61 0.79 -14.98
N ALA A 203 -3.38 1.30 -14.85
CA ALA A 203 -2.22 0.49 -14.54
C ALA A 203 -2.36 -0.22 -13.19
N TRP A 204 -2.80 0.49 -12.14
CA TRP A 204 -3.04 -0.09 -10.82
C TRP A 204 -4.07 -1.21 -10.88
N PHE A 205 -5.24 -0.95 -11.49
CA PHE A 205 -6.29 -1.96 -11.62
C PHE A 205 -5.81 -3.19 -12.39
N SER A 206 -5.16 -2.99 -13.54
CA SER A 206 -4.61 -4.10 -14.31
C SER A 206 -3.55 -4.89 -13.54
N ALA A 207 -2.75 -4.23 -12.69
CA ALA A 207 -1.76 -4.89 -11.87
C ALA A 207 -2.40 -5.73 -10.74
N THR A 208 -3.47 -5.25 -10.11
CA THR A 208 -4.19 -6.04 -9.09
C THR A 208 -4.88 -7.26 -9.69
N GLU A 209 -5.40 -7.14 -10.91
CA GLU A 209 -6.09 -8.23 -11.61
C GLU A 209 -5.14 -9.34 -12.12
N LYS A 210 -3.81 -9.15 -12.04
CA LYS A 210 -2.85 -10.26 -12.18
C LYS A 210 -2.93 -11.26 -11.03
N TYR A 211 -3.51 -10.85 -9.90
CA TYR A 211 -3.62 -11.64 -8.67
C TYR A 211 -5.06 -11.69 -8.15
N PRO A 212 -6.03 -12.18 -8.95
CA PRO A 212 -7.44 -12.03 -8.62
C PRO A 212 -7.85 -12.79 -7.35
N ARG A 213 -7.21 -13.92 -7.06
CA ARG A 213 -7.44 -14.68 -5.82
C ARG A 213 -7.09 -13.88 -4.57
N GLN A 214 -6.04 -13.06 -4.66
CA GLN A 214 -5.50 -12.26 -3.57
C GLN A 214 -6.01 -10.82 -3.56
N LEU A 215 -6.31 -10.19 -4.69
CA LEU A 215 -6.49 -8.74 -4.70
C LEU A 215 -7.80 -8.25 -5.29
N HIS A 216 -8.50 -9.06 -6.10
CA HIS A 216 -9.77 -8.66 -6.71
C HIS A 216 -10.82 -8.31 -5.65
N GLU A 217 -11.53 -7.20 -5.84
CA GLU A 217 -12.63 -6.76 -4.97
C GLU A 217 -13.85 -6.26 -5.76
N ILE A 218 -13.63 -5.55 -6.88
CA ILE A 218 -14.67 -4.93 -7.71
C ILE A 218 -14.28 -4.96 -9.19
N ASP A 219 -15.24 -4.72 -10.08
CA ASP A 219 -14.98 -4.58 -11.51
C ASP A 219 -14.32 -3.23 -11.87
N ARG A 220 -13.78 -3.15 -13.09
CA ARG A 220 -13.02 -2.00 -13.58
C ARG A 220 -13.85 -0.74 -13.68
N ALA A 221 -15.09 -0.83 -14.15
CA ALA A 221 -15.94 0.34 -14.37
C ALA A 221 -16.26 0.98 -13.01
N THR A 222 -16.66 0.15 -12.04
CA THR A 222 -16.89 0.58 -10.65
C THR A 222 -15.64 1.22 -10.04
N TYR A 223 -14.46 0.62 -10.21
CA TYR A 223 -13.22 1.19 -9.69
C TYR A 223 -12.91 2.58 -10.28
N LEU A 224 -12.97 2.71 -11.60
CA LEU A 224 -12.64 3.97 -12.27
C LEU A 224 -13.61 5.09 -11.92
N GLU A 225 -14.91 4.78 -11.81
CA GLU A 225 -15.93 5.72 -11.37
C GLU A 225 -15.66 6.21 -9.93
N LEU A 226 -15.36 5.28 -9.01
CA LEU A 226 -15.03 5.62 -7.63
C LEU A 226 -13.82 6.56 -7.55
N LYS A 227 -12.76 6.28 -8.31
CA LYS A 227 -11.55 7.13 -8.34
C LYS A 227 -11.80 8.48 -9.02
N ALA A 228 -12.70 8.54 -10.01
CA ALA A 228 -13.09 9.80 -10.64
C ALA A 228 -13.79 10.74 -9.65
N ASN A 229 -14.66 10.20 -8.80
CA ASN A 229 -15.34 10.97 -7.75
C ASN A 229 -14.37 11.46 -6.66
N ASP A 230 -13.33 10.68 -6.33
CA ASP A 230 -12.30 11.08 -5.36
C ASP A 230 -11.52 12.33 -5.80
N ALA A 231 -11.27 12.49 -7.10
CA ALA A 231 -10.53 13.64 -7.63
C ALA A 231 -11.29 14.97 -7.59
N GLN A 232 -12.57 14.96 -7.19
CA GLN A 232 -13.38 16.17 -7.05
C GLN A 232 -13.26 16.82 -5.66
N HIS A 233 -12.48 16.23 -4.74
CA HIS A 233 -12.41 16.58 -3.32
C HIS A 233 -10.99 16.89 -2.84
#